data_AF-A0A2V8NTK9-F1
#
_entry.id   AF-A0A2V8NTK9-F1
#
_cell.length_a   1.000
_cell.length_b   1.000
_cell.length_c   1.000
_cell.angle_alpha   90.00
_cell.angle_beta   90.00
_cell.angle_gamma   90.00
#
_symmetry.space_group_name_H-M   'P 1'
#
loop_
_entity.id
_entity.type
_entity.pdbx_description
1 polymer ?
#
loop_
_entity_poly.entity_id
_entity_poly.type
_entity_poly.pdbx_seq_one_letter_code
_entity_poly.pdbx_strand_id
1 'polypeptide(L)'
;MLVAKPRASMPDKMTPEEVVAKHLESIGTAEARAKIKSHIILGTAVATVRIAGAGSSGGGSVLASQGTRSLISISYNNQEYPFERVGFDGKTVTVGDVRPGLHSVLGNFFMHHEMPLKEGLLAGTLSTSWPLLDMSARSAKLKYAGTKTLGGRKVHVLEYEPENSTGLKTTLYFDAETFRHVHTEYEQRIAQQMENSPDIIQQQGDAITKLTEDFSDFKAEGGLTLPHTYKLQLSIESLHYRTLQDWVFTLATFNFNHQIDDSQFNVRTTGGKS
;
A
#
# COMPACT_ATOMS: atom_id res chain seq x y z
N MET A 1 -17.53 49.97 -21.06
CA MET A 1 -16.29 49.66 -20.32
C MET A 1 -16.46 48.25 -19.75
N LEU A 2 -15.92 47.24 -20.44
CA LEU A 2 -16.01 45.84 -20.02
C LEU A 2 -14.88 45.58 -19.02
N VAL A 3 -15.23 45.38 -17.75
CA VAL A 3 -14.27 44.99 -16.71
C VAL A 3 -13.96 43.51 -16.91
N ALA A 4 -12.74 43.22 -17.33
CA ALA A 4 -12.24 41.85 -17.42
C ALA A 4 -12.22 41.21 -16.03
N LYS A 5 -12.90 40.06 -15.88
CA LYS A 5 -12.76 39.20 -14.70
C LYS A 5 -11.30 38.75 -14.57
N PRO A 6 -10.71 38.76 -13.37
CA PRO A 6 -9.39 38.20 -13.17
C PRO A 6 -9.45 36.70 -13.47
N ARG A 7 -8.53 36.26 -14.33
CA ARG A 7 -8.27 34.85 -14.62
C ARG A 7 -7.85 34.21 -13.30
N ALA A 8 -8.64 33.26 -12.79
CA ALA A 8 -8.23 32.44 -11.66
C ALA A 8 -6.86 31.83 -12.00
N SER A 9 -5.86 32.09 -11.16
CA SER A 9 -4.54 31.47 -11.28
C SER A 9 -4.73 29.96 -11.21
N MET A 10 -4.24 29.25 -12.22
CA MET A 10 -4.06 27.80 -12.09
C MET A 10 -3.17 27.58 -10.86
N PRO A 11 -3.51 26.67 -9.94
CA PRO A 11 -2.60 26.34 -8.85
C PRO A 11 -1.28 25.86 -9.48
N ASP A 12 -0.17 26.44 -9.03
CA ASP A 12 1.17 26.20 -9.57
C ASP A 12 1.40 24.72 -9.88
N LYS A 13 1.78 24.44 -11.12
CA LYS A 13 2.13 23.10 -11.57
C LYS A 13 3.42 22.70 -10.88
N MET A 14 3.31 21.98 -9.76
CA MET A 14 4.47 21.45 -9.06
C MET A 14 5.22 20.41 -9.91
N THR A 15 6.53 20.30 -9.70
CA THR A 15 7.31 19.15 -10.20
C THR A 15 7.16 17.95 -9.27
N PRO A 16 7.45 16.71 -9.73
CA PRO A 16 7.51 15.55 -8.86
C PRO A 16 8.46 15.75 -7.66
N GLU A 17 9.61 16.36 -7.90
CA GLU A 17 10.66 16.60 -6.90
C GLU A 17 10.18 17.55 -5.81
N GLU A 18 9.42 18.59 -6.16
CA GLU A 18 8.84 19.52 -5.18
C GLU A 18 7.79 18.83 -4.29
N VAL A 19 6.96 17.94 -4.86
CA VAL A 19 5.98 17.15 -4.08
C VAL A 19 6.72 16.21 -3.14
N VAL A 20 7.76 15.53 -3.61
CA VAL A 20 8.58 14.63 -2.80
C VAL A 20 9.29 15.39 -1.68
N ALA A 21 9.91 16.54 -1.97
CA ALA A 21 10.61 17.34 -0.97
C ALA A 21 9.67 17.76 0.18
N LYS A 22 8.51 18.32 -0.14
CA LYS A 22 7.50 18.70 0.86
C LYS A 22 6.92 17.50 1.59
N HIS A 23 6.75 16.37 0.90
CA HIS A 23 6.33 15.13 1.53
C HIS A 23 7.36 14.67 2.57
N LEU A 24 8.65 14.67 2.24
CA LEU A 24 9.70 14.30 3.17
C LEU A 24 9.74 15.22 4.40
N GLU A 25 9.56 16.52 4.21
CA GLU A 25 9.40 17.49 5.30
C GLU A 25 8.17 17.18 6.17
N SER A 26 7.06 16.74 5.57
CA SER A 26 5.84 16.37 6.31
C SER A 26 6.03 15.14 7.20
N ILE A 27 6.98 14.25 6.88
CA ILE A 27 7.32 13.09 7.70
C ILE A 27 8.17 13.52 8.90
N GLY A 28 9.09 14.46 8.76
CA GLY A 28 10.01 14.89 9.82
C GLY A 28 11.29 15.48 9.24
N THR A 29 12.25 15.89 10.10
CA THR A 29 13.53 16.44 9.60
C THR A 29 14.39 15.36 8.95
N ALA A 30 15.35 15.75 8.10
CA ALA A 30 16.26 14.79 7.48
C ALA A 30 17.03 13.96 8.52
N GLU A 31 17.44 14.58 9.63
CA GLU A 31 18.12 13.92 10.74
C GLU A 31 17.22 12.93 11.46
N ALA A 32 15.95 13.29 11.71
CA ALA A 32 14.99 12.39 12.35
C ALA A 32 14.73 11.16 11.46
N ARG A 33 14.50 11.36 10.16
CA ARG A 33 14.32 10.26 9.19
C ARG A 33 15.56 9.38 9.10
N ALA A 34 16.75 9.97 9.06
CA ALA A 34 18.01 9.21 8.95
C ALA A 34 18.34 8.38 10.21
N LYS A 35 17.86 8.78 11.40
CA LYS A 35 18.11 8.07 12.66
C LYS A 35 17.34 6.77 12.81
N ILE A 36 16.26 6.58 12.06
CA ILE A 36 15.41 5.40 12.18
C ILE A 36 15.79 4.38 11.11
N LYS A 37 16.23 3.20 11.55
CA LYS A 37 16.76 2.12 10.71
C LYS A 37 15.86 0.88 10.69
N SER A 38 14.99 0.76 11.68
CA SER A 38 13.98 -0.29 11.76
C SER A 38 12.72 0.22 12.46
N HIS A 39 11.57 -0.33 12.05
CA HIS A 39 10.26 -0.13 12.64
C HIS A 39 9.72 -1.48 13.13
N ILE A 40 9.19 -1.53 14.36
CA ILE A 40 8.25 -2.56 14.81
C ILE A 40 7.03 -1.84 15.35
N ILE A 41 5.93 -1.95 14.63
CA ILE A 41 4.69 -1.26 14.91
C ILE A 41 3.64 -2.30 15.31
N LEU A 42 3.15 -2.18 16.54
CA LEU A 42 2.16 -3.07 17.11
C LEU A 42 0.79 -2.39 17.13
N GLY A 43 -0.26 -3.18 16.95
CA GLY A 43 -1.62 -2.68 16.97
C GLY A 43 -2.65 -3.79 16.87
N THR A 44 -3.82 -3.42 16.38
CA THR A 44 -4.89 -4.35 16.04
C THR A 44 -5.30 -4.16 14.59
N ALA A 45 -5.84 -5.20 13.96
CA ALA A 45 -6.47 -5.08 12.65
C ALA A 45 -7.79 -5.84 12.57
N VAL A 46 -8.69 -5.33 11.74
CA VAL A 46 -9.98 -5.96 11.42
C VAL A 46 -10.06 -6.22 9.93
N ALA A 47 -10.13 -7.50 9.56
CA ALA A 47 -10.49 -7.92 8.21
C ALA A 47 -12.01 -7.93 8.05
N THR A 48 -12.54 -7.42 6.94
CA THR A 48 -13.98 -7.45 6.63
C THR A 48 -14.20 -7.84 5.17
N VAL A 49 -15.04 -8.85 4.96
CA VAL A 49 -15.52 -9.22 3.61
C VAL A 49 -16.74 -8.37 3.26
N ARG A 50 -16.65 -7.61 2.17
CA ARG A 50 -17.71 -6.71 1.69
C ARG A 50 -18.51 -7.31 0.53
N ILE A 51 -17.86 -8.06 -0.36
CA ILE A 51 -18.45 -8.75 -1.51
C ILE A 51 -17.93 -10.20 -1.54
N ALA A 52 -18.76 -11.13 -2.03
CA ALA A 52 -18.51 -12.58 -2.09
C ALA A 52 -18.45 -13.32 -0.74
N GLY A 53 -19.25 -12.86 0.22
CA GLY A 53 -19.45 -13.49 1.51
C GLY A 53 -19.91 -12.48 2.55
N ALA A 54 -19.95 -12.91 3.81
CA ALA A 54 -20.16 -12.03 4.95
C ALA A 54 -19.24 -12.48 6.09
N GLY A 55 -18.62 -11.53 6.78
CA GLY A 55 -17.80 -11.81 7.96
C GLY A 55 -16.77 -10.74 8.24
N SER A 56 -16.36 -10.69 9.50
CA SER A 56 -15.24 -9.88 9.95
C SER A 56 -14.42 -10.65 10.97
N SER A 57 -13.10 -10.49 10.95
CA SER A 57 -12.19 -11.08 11.93
C SER A 57 -11.28 -10.00 12.48
N GLY A 58 -11.27 -9.83 13.80
CA GLY A 58 -10.41 -8.88 14.50
C GLY A 58 -9.27 -9.60 15.21
N GLY A 59 -8.12 -8.94 15.32
CA GLY A 59 -6.92 -9.55 15.88
C GLY A 59 -5.77 -8.59 16.12
N GLY A 60 -4.70 -9.10 16.72
CA GLY A 60 -3.45 -8.36 16.90
C GLY A 60 -2.69 -8.24 15.58
N SER A 61 -2.04 -7.11 15.34
CA SER A 61 -1.27 -6.84 14.13
C SER A 61 0.15 -6.39 14.44
N VAL A 62 1.08 -6.78 13.57
CA VAL A 62 2.48 -6.36 13.56
C VAL A 62 2.83 -5.89 12.15
N LEU A 63 3.33 -4.67 12.04
CA LEU A 63 4.05 -4.19 10.86
C LEU A 63 5.52 -4.06 11.26
N ALA A 64 6.43 -4.61 10.47
CA ALA A 64 7.85 -4.53 10.73
C ALA A 64 8.64 -4.22 9.46
N SER A 65 9.70 -3.43 9.58
CA SER A 65 10.57 -3.10 8.45
C SER A 65 11.99 -2.82 8.94
N GLN A 66 12.99 -3.29 8.18
CA GLN A 66 14.40 -3.03 8.43
C GLN A 66 15.16 -3.04 7.09
N GLY A 67 15.77 -1.91 6.74
CA GLY A 67 16.37 -1.73 5.42
C GLY A 67 15.32 -1.92 4.32
N THR A 68 15.58 -2.84 3.39
CA THR A 68 14.66 -3.18 2.29
C THR A 68 13.62 -4.24 2.68
N ARG A 69 13.68 -4.80 3.89
CA ARG A 69 12.84 -5.92 4.34
C ARG A 69 11.58 -5.40 5.00
N SER A 70 10.48 -6.14 4.86
CA SER A 70 9.19 -5.76 5.43
C SER A 70 8.32 -6.96 5.77
N LEU A 71 7.42 -6.78 6.72
CA LEU A 71 6.48 -7.78 7.20
C LEU A 71 5.17 -7.09 7.59
N ILE A 72 4.05 -7.68 7.17
CA ILE A 72 2.73 -7.43 7.74
C ILE A 72 2.20 -8.77 8.25
N SER A 73 1.81 -8.80 9.52
CA SER A 73 1.20 -9.97 10.15
C SER A 73 -0.03 -9.53 10.94
N ILE A 74 -1.15 -10.23 10.75
CA ILE A 74 -2.36 -10.11 11.55
C ILE A 74 -2.69 -11.50 12.05
N SER A 75 -2.97 -11.66 13.34
CA SER A 75 -3.41 -12.93 13.93
C SER A 75 -4.82 -12.78 14.47
N TYR A 76 -5.75 -13.57 13.93
CA TYR A 76 -7.17 -13.56 14.26
C TYR A 76 -7.55 -14.71 15.19
N ASN A 77 -8.62 -14.52 15.96
CA ASN A 77 -9.26 -15.61 16.68
C ASN A 77 -10.32 -16.31 15.80
N ASN A 78 -9.91 -16.86 14.66
CA ASN A 78 -10.80 -17.51 13.69
C ASN A 78 -10.14 -18.77 13.10
N GLN A 79 -10.77 -19.94 13.25
CA GLN A 79 -10.20 -21.22 12.82
C GLN A 79 -10.13 -21.38 11.29
N GLU A 80 -11.04 -20.75 10.55
CA GLU A 80 -11.07 -20.81 9.08
C GLU A 80 -10.14 -19.79 8.44
N TYR A 81 -9.81 -18.72 9.17
CA TYR A 81 -8.98 -17.61 8.71
C TYR A 81 -8.12 -17.08 9.89
N PRO A 82 -7.09 -17.83 10.30
CA PRO A 82 -6.38 -17.59 11.56
C PRO A 82 -5.39 -16.43 11.48
N PHE A 83 -4.94 -16.05 10.29
CA PHE A 83 -4.01 -14.94 10.12
C PHE A 83 -4.01 -14.39 8.68
N GLU A 84 -3.43 -13.20 8.55
CA GLU A 84 -2.82 -12.71 7.31
C GLU A 84 -1.34 -12.50 7.54
N ARG A 85 -0.49 -13.03 6.65
CA ARG A 85 0.97 -12.86 6.76
C ARG A 85 1.56 -12.68 5.38
N VAL A 86 2.27 -11.58 5.20
CA VAL A 86 3.10 -11.31 4.01
C VAL A 86 4.43 -10.71 4.47
N GLY A 87 5.53 -11.23 3.94
CA GLY A 87 6.87 -10.77 4.27
C GLY A 87 7.77 -10.72 3.04
N PHE A 88 8.75 -9.82 3.08
CA PHE A 88 9.81 -9.71 2.10
C PHE A 88 11.15 -9.66 2.83
N ASP A 89 11.98 -10.68 2.62
CA ASP A 89 13.28 -10.84 3.28
C ASP A 89 14.42 -10.05 2.61
N GLY A 90 14.09 -9.22 1.62
CA GLY A 90 15.05 -8.51 0.77
C GLY A 90 15.36 -9.23 -0.55
N LYS A 91 14.89 -10.47 -0.71
CA LYS A 91 15.06 -11.27 -1.93
C LYS A 91 13.76 -11.87 -2.43
N THR A 92 12.95 -12.43 -1.53
CA THR A 92 11.77 -13.22 -1.86
C THR A 92 10.55 -12.73 -1.09
N VAL A 93 9.43 -12.57 -1.79
CA VAL A 93 8.14 -12.36 -1.14
C VAL A 93 7.62 -13.71 -0.67
N THR A 94 7.15 -13.74 0.56
CA THR A 94 6.58 -14.91 1.21
C THR A 94 5.22 -14.56 1.76
N VAL A 95 4.28 -15.50 1.66
CA VAL A 95 2.95 -15.39 2.23
C VAL A 95 2.70 -16.59 3.13
N GLY A 96 1.87 -16.40 4.16
CA GLY A 96 1.45 -17.48 5.04
C GLY A 96 0.35 -18.34 4.40
N ASP A 97 0.39 -19.63 4.70
CA ASP A 97 -0.66 -20.59 4.37
C ASP A 97 -1.74 -20.55 5.44
N VAL A 98 -2.94 -20.01 5.14
CA VAL A 98 -4.05 -20.05 6.12
C VAL A 98 -4.44 -21.49 6.46
N ARG A 99 -4.22 -22.40 5.51
CA ARG A 99 -4.21 -23.86 5.63
C ARG A 99 -3.15 -24.41 4.66
N PRO A 100 -2.62 -25.62 4.86
CA PRO A 100 -1.60 -26.18 3.96
C PRO A 100 -2.01 -26.08 2.48
N GLY A 101 -1.23 -25.34 1.68
CA GLY A 101 -1.47 -25.13 0.25
C GLY A 101 -2.61 -24.16 -0.10
N LEU A 102 -3.19 -23.48 0.88
CA LEU A 102 -4.25 -22.49 0.70
C LEU A 102 -3.80 -21.12 1.24
N HIS A 103 -3.72 -20.13 0.35
CA HIS A 103 -3.50 -18.74 0.71
C HIS A 103 -4.83 -17.98 0.79
N SER A 104 -4.83 -16.88 1.55
CA SER A 104 -5.90 -15.90 1.54
C SER A 104 -6.00 -15.16 0.19
N VAL A 105 -7.08 -14.40 -0.01
CA VAL A 105 -7.22 -13.55 -1.22
C VAL A 105 -6.10 -12.49 -1.27
N LEU A 106 -5.74 -11.90 -0.14
CA LEU A 106 -4.64 -10.94 -0.05
C LEU A 106 -3.27 -11.59 -0.27
N GLY A 107 -3.04 -12.77 0.31
CA GLY A 107 -1.83 -13.55 0.08
C GLY A 107 -1.68 -13.94 -1.39
N ASN A 108 -2.75 -14.38 -2.04
CA ASN A 108 -2.76 -14.64 -3.47
C ASN A 108 -2.42 -13.40 -4.29
N PHE A 109 -2.94 -12.22 -3.94
CA PHE A 109 -2.55 -10.97 -4.61
C PHE A 109 -1.04 -10.75 -4.54
N PHE A 110 -0.42 -10.83 -3.37
CA PHE A 110 1.01 -10.57 -3.22
C PHE A 110 1.93 -11.65 -3.83
N MET A 111 1.44 -12.88 -3.97
CA MET A 111 2.13 -13.93 -4.73
C MET A 111 2.19 -13.62 -6.23
N HIS A 112 1.16 -12.99 -6.79
CA HIS A 112 1.12 -12.60 -8.21
C HIS A 112 1.72 -11.21 -8.46
N HIS A 113 1.70 -10.36 -7.44
CA HIS A 113 2.13 -8.96 -7.50
C HIS A 113 3.13 -8.66 -6.38
N GLU A 114 4.38 -9.05 -6.58
CA GLU A 114 5.45 -8.85 -5.59
C GLU A 114 5.95 -7.40 -5.53
N MET A 115 5.67 -6.59 -6.56
CA MET A 115 6.23 -5.25 -6.74
C MET A 115 5.98 -4.31 -5.55
N PRO A 116 4.76 -4.21 -4.96
CA PRO A 116 4.52 -3.34 -3.80
C PRO A 116 5.46 -3.61 -2.62
N LEU A 117 5.85 -4.87 -2.39
CA LEU A 117 6.81 -5.22 -1.33
C LEU A 117 8.26 -4.99 -1.75
N LYS A 118 8.65 -5.43 -2.96
CA LYS A 118 10.04 -5.34 -3.45
C LYS A 118 10.52 -3.89 -3.59
N GLU A 119 9.62 -3.01 -4.03
CA GLU A 119 9.89 -1.57 -4.16
C GLU A 119 9.79 -0.83 -2.82
N GLY A 120 9.25 -1.46 -1.78
CA GLY A 120 9.03 -0.84 -0.48
C GLY A 120 7.84 0.13 -0.43
N LEU A 121 6.91 0.01 -1.37
CA LEU A 121 5.74 0.88 -1.48
C LEU A 121 4.65 0.53 -0.46
N LEU A 122 4.47 -0.77 -0.19
CA LEU A 122 3.48 -1.26 0.76
C LEU A 122 3.72 -0.66 2.15
N ALA A 123 2.63 -0.20 2.78
CA ALA A 123 2.59 0.51 4.05
C ALA A 123 3.21 1.92 4.05
N GLY A 124 3.64 2.43 2.89
CA GLY A 124 4.06 3.83 2.73
C GLY A 124 5.14 4.24 3.73
N THR A 125 4.93 5.38 4.39
CA THR A 125 5.84 5.93 5.41
C THR A 125 6.02 5.07 6.66
N LEU A 126 5.22 4.02 6.85
CA LEU A 126 5.41 3.03 7.91
C LEU A 126 6.52 2.02 7.57
N SER A 127 7.00 2.00 6.33
CA SER A 127 8.11 1.17 5.87
C SER A 127 9.43 1.95 5.87
N THR A 128 10.52 1.34 6.36
CA THR A 128 11.86 1.93 6.22
C THR A 128 12.38 1.85 4.79
N SER A 129 11.72 1.05 3.94
CA SER A 129 12.07 0.87 2.53
C SER A 129 11.32 1.81 1.59
N TRP A 130 10.50 2.74 2.13
CA TRP A 130 9.70 3.70 1.36
C TRP A 130 10.56 4.40 0.28
N PRO A 131 10.26 4.21 -1.02
CA PRO A 131 11.18 4.59 -2.09
C PRO A 131 11.44 6.10 -2.18
N LEU A 132 10.52 6.93 -1.68
CA LEU A 132 10.72 8.38 -1.70
C LEU A 132 11.75 8.87 -0.69
N LEU A 133 12.17 8.03 0.27
CA LEU A 133 13.29 8.34 1.18
C LEU A 133 14.64 8.34 0.46
N ASP A 134 14.79 7.51 -0.58
CA ASP A 134 15.99 7.41 -1.41
C ASP A 134 15.62 6.93 -2.82
N MET A 135 15.17 7.88 -3.64
CA MET A 135 14.82 7.62 -5.04
C MET A 135 16.03 7.21 -5.88
N SER A 136 17.25 7.63 -5.49
CA SER A 136 18.47 7.35 -6.25
C SER A 136 18.83 5.87 -6.23
N ALA A 137 18.48 5.16 -5.15
CA ALA A 137 18.70 3.73 -5.00
C ALA A 137 17.67 2.85 -5.76
N ARG A 138 16.60 3.42 -6.31
CA ARG A 138 15.45 2.65 -6.85
C ARG A 138 15.31 2.67 -8.38
N SER A 139 16.06 3.51 -9.09
CA SER A 139 15.96 3.70 -10.55
C SER A 139 14.53 3.97 -11.07
N ALA A 140 13.59 4.30 -10.18
CA ALA A 140 12.20 4.51 -10.51
C ALA A 140 11.96 5.92 -11.07
N LYS A 141 10.93 6.06 -11.90
CA LYS A 141 10.51 7.35 -12.45
C LYS A 141 9.25 7.82 -11.73
N LEU A 142 9.17 9.13 -11.54
CA LEU A 142 7.99 9.81 -11.03
C LEU A 142 7.44 10.75 -12.07
N LYS A 143 6.12 10.78 -12.19
CA LYS A 143 5.42 11.72 -13.05
C LYS A 143 4.32 12.43 -12.28
N TYR A 144 4.32 13.75 -12.33
CA TYR A 144 3.26 14.54 -11.73
C TYR A 144 2.01 14.50 -12.60
N ALA A 145 0.94 13.94 -12.06
CA ALA A 145 -0.35 13.78 -12.73
C ALA A 145 -1.35 14.90 -12.37
N GLY A 146 -0.90 15.95 -11.70
CA GLY A 146 -1.72 17.10 -11.32
C GLY A 146 -2.38 16.95 -9.94
N THR A 147 -3.49 17.65 -9.75
CA THR A 147 -4.27 17.59 -8.52
C THR A 147 -5.62 16.94 -8.75
N LYS A 148 -6.11 16.16 -7.78
CA LYS A 148 -7.45 15.54 -7.79
C LYS A 148 -8.19 15.84 -6.49
N THR A 149 -9.48 15.51 -6.45
CA THR A 149 -10.25 15.43 -5.21
C THR A 149 -10.42 13.96 -4.82
N LEU A 150 -10.06 13.60 -3.60
CA LEU A 150 -10.18 12.25 -3.06
C LEU A 150 -10.92 12.33 -1.72
N GLY A 151 -12.10 11.73 -1.60
CA GLY A 151 -12.87 11.79 -0.34
C GLY A 151 -13.15 13.21 0.17
N GLY A 152 -13.35 14.17 -0.75
CA GLY A 152 -13.57 15.59 -0.41
C GLY A 152 -12.30 16.42 -0.14
N ARG A 153 -11.12 15.81 -0.12
CA ARG A 153 -9.83 16.51 0.07
C ARG A 153 -9.13 16.74 -1.26
N LYS A 154 -8.39 17.84 -1.40
CA LYS A 154 -7.53 18.07 -2.56
C LYS A 154 -6.18 17.35 -2.35
N VAL A 155 -5.70 16.67 -3.39
CA VAL A 155 -4.45 15.91 -3.35
C VAL A 155 -3.58 16.19 -4.57
N HIS A 156 -2.26 16.19 -4.37
CA HIS A 156 -1.26 16.04 -5.43
C HIS A 156 -1.12 14.56 -5.81
N VAL A 157 -0.93 14.28 -7.09
CA VAL A 157 -0.89 12.92 -7.61
C VAL A 157 0.44 12.66 -8.31
N LEU A 158 1.14 11.61 -7.90
CA LEU A 158 2.33 11.10 -8.57
C LEU A 158 2.05 9.70 -9.13
N GLU A 159 2.40 9.48 -10.39
CA GLU A 159 2.50 8.13 -10.97
C GLU A 159 3.92 7.61 -10.68
N TYR A 160 4.02 6.41 -10.09
CA TYR A 160 5.28 5.72 -9.79
C TYR A 160 5.51 4.61 -10.81
N GLU A 161 6.63 4.69 -11.52
CA GLU A 161 7.02 3.71 -12.53
C GLU A 161 8.34 3.05 -12.10
N PRO A 162 8.32 1.80 -11.57
CA PRO A 162 9.54 1.08 -11.27
C PRO A 162 10.29 0.76 -12.56
N GLU A 163 11.61 0.55 -12.47
CA GLU A 163 12.45 0.19 -13.61
C GLU A 163 11.91 -1.04 -14.36
N ASN A 164 11.47 -2.05 -13.61
CA ASN A 164 10.87 -3.27 -14.14
C ASN A 164 9.36 -3.27 -13.85
N SER A 165 8.57 -2.65 -14.73
CA SER A 165 7.11 -2.64 -14.60
C SER A 165 6.52 -4.01 -14.93
N THR A 166 5.69 -4.54 -14.03
CA THR A 166 4.97 -5.80 -14.18
C THR A 166 3.53 -5.61 -14.66
N GLY A 167 3.20 -4.43 -15.21
CA GLY A 167 1.84 -4.08 -15.63
C GLY A 167 0.90 -3.63 -14.51
N LEU A 168 1.42 -3.47 -13.28
CA LEU A 168 0.67 -2.92 -12.14
C LEU A 168 0.88 -1.41 -12.08
N LYS A 169 -0.14 -0.63 -12.46
CA LYS A 169 -0.09 0.83 -12.40
C LYS A 169 -0.08 1.26 -10.93
N THR A 170 0.90 2.08 -10.54
CA THR A 170 1.02 2.61 -9.18
C THR A 170 0.79 4.12 -9.15
N THR A 171 -0.15 4.57 -8.31
CA THR A 171 -0.46 6.00 -8.13
C THR A 171 -0.38 6.37 -6.67
N LEU A 172 0.41 7.39 -6.34
CA LEU A 172 0.62 7.91 -4.99
C LEU A 172 -0.11 9.25 -4.84
N TYR A 173 -0.77 9.44 -3.71
CA TYR A 173 -1.57 10.62 -3.42
C TYR A 173 -1.11 11.30 -2.15
N PHE A 174 -0.85 12.61 -2.26
CA PHE A 174 -0.36 13.45 -1.18
C PHE A 174 -1.37 14.55 -0.91
N ASP A 175 -1.71 14.76 0.35
CA ASP A 175 -2.58 15.86 0.75
C ASP A 175 -2.03 17.21 0.28
N ALA A 176 -2.88 18.05 -0.33
CA ALA A 176 -2.40 19.30 -0.95
C ALA A 176 -1.97 20.38 0.06
N GLU A 177 -2.40 20.27 1.32
CA GLU A 177 -2.06 21.25 2.37
C GLU A 177 -0.89 20.75 3.20
N THR A 178 -0.90 19.48 3.59
CA THR A 178 0.08 18.90 4.51
C THR A 178 1.17 18.09 3.84
N PHE A 179 1.04 17.77 2.55
CA PHE A 179 1.95 16.90 1.78
C PHE A 179 2.14 15.49 2.36
N ARG A 180 1.29 15.10 3.32
CA ARG A 180 1.28 13.75 3.87
C ARG A 180 0.81 12.78 2.79
N HIS A 181 1.51 11.65 2.68
CA HIS A 181 1.10 10.53 1.84
C HIS A 181 -0.15 9.90 2.46
N VAL A 182 -1.26 9.95 1.73
CA VAL A 182 -2.59 9.63 2.29
C VAL A 182 -3.28 8.49 1.58
N HIS A 183 -2.86 8.19 0.35
CA HIS A 183 -3.41 7.08 -0.41
C HIS A 183 -2.41 6.53 -1.43
N THR A 184 -2.47 5.23 -1.67
CA THR A 184 -1.81 4.54 -2.79
C THR A 184 -2.81 3.68 -3.52
N GLU A 185 -2.74 3.64 -4.85
CA GLU A 185 -3.47 2.69 -5.68
C GLU A 185 -2.50 1.84 -6.50
N TYR A 186 -2.73 0.53 -6.48
CA TYR A 186 -2.14 -0.44 -7.40
C TYR A 186 -3.27 -1.03 -8.25
N GLU A 187 -3.23 -0.82 -9.56
CA GLU A 187 -4.28 -1.30 -10.47
C GLU A 187 -3.67 -2.10 -11.63
N GLN A 188 -4.20 -3.29 -11.86
CA GLN A 188 -3.98 -4.05 -13.08
C GLN A 188 -5.32 -4.19 -13.81
N ARG A 189 -5.30 -3.88 -15.10
CA ARG A 189 -6.43 -4.05 -16.02
C ARG A 189 -6.01 -4.97 -17.15
N ILE A 190 -6.75 -6.06 -17.33
CA ILE A 190 -6.53 -7.02 -18.41
C ILE A 190 -7.77 -7.02 -19.29
N ALA A 191 -7.61 -6.55 -20.53
CA ALA A 191 -8.67 -6.65 -21.53
C ALA A 191 -8.88 -8.13 -21.89
N GLN A 192 -10.11 -8.63 -21.71
CA GLN A 192 -10.42 -10.01 -22.08
C GLN A 192 -10.74 -10.08 -23.58
N GLN A 193 -9.87 -10.71 -24.36
CA GLN A 193 -10.17 -11.07 -25.74
C GLN A 193 -10.74 -12.50 -25.79
N MET A 194 -11.94 -12.67 -26.36
CA MET A 194 -12.42 -13.98 -26.81
C MET A 194 -12.24 -14.10 -28.32
N GLU A 195 -11.95 -15.31 -28.77
CA GLU A 195 -11.87 -15.69 -30.19
C GLU A 195 -13.21 -15.40 -30.89
N ASN A 196 -13.14 -14.76 -32.06
CA ASN A 196 -14.27 -14.21 -32.82
C ASN A 196 -15.45 -15.20 -32.97
N SER A 197 -16.49 -15.05 -32.16
CA SER A 197 -17.80 -15.66 -32.41
C SER A 197 -18.77 -14.56 -32.87
N PRO A 198 -19.21 -14.55 -34.15
CA PRO A 198 -19.94 -13.43 -34.74
C PRO A 198 -21.37 -13.20 -34.22
N ASP A 199 -21.91 -14.07 -33.35
CA ASP A 199 -23.33 -14.06 -32.97
C ASP A 199 -23.64 -13.65 -31.51
N ILE A 200 -22.66 -13.12 -30.76
CA ILE A 200 -22.91 -12.69 -29.37
C ILE A 200 -22.48 -11.23 -29.16
N ILE A 201 -23.46 -10.32 -29.19
CA ILE A 201 -23.33 -8.99 -28.57
C ILE A 201 -23.58 -9.18 -27.06
N GLN A 202 -22.56 -9.58 -26.30
CA GLN A 202 -22.64 -9.61 -24.84
C GLN A 202 -21.53 -8.77 -24.20
N GLN A 203 -21.91 -8.09 -23.13
CA GLN A 203 -21.18 -7.03 -22.45
C GLN A 203 -19.73 -7.43 -22.16
N GLN A 204 -18.83 -6.73 -22.86
CA GLN A 204 -17.39 -6.72 -22.68
C GLN A 204 -17.07 -6.29 -21.24
N GLY A 205 -16.19 -7.02 -20.54
CA GLY A 205 -15.71 -6.62 -19.23
C GLY A 205 -14.21 -6.88 -19.09
N ASP A 206 -13.43 -5.82 -18.87
CA ASP A 206 -12.04 -5.96 -18.44
C ASP A 206 -11.99 -6.69 -17.09
N ALA A 207 -10.97 -7.52 -16.88
CA ALA A 207 -10.62 -7.97 -15.54
C ALA A 207 -9.81 -6.89 -14.83
N ILE A 208 -10.28 -6.42 -13.68
CA ILE A 208 -9.66 -5.36 -12.89
C ILE A 208 -9.30 -5.91 -11.52
N THR A 209 -8.02 -5.84 -11.19
CA THR A 209 -7.51 -6.11 -9.84
C THR A 209 -6.98 -4.80 -9.28
N LYS A 210 -7.46 -4.40 -8.11
CA LYS A 210 -7.06 -3.15 -7.47
C LYS A 210 -6.79 -3.36 -5.99
N LEU A 211 -5.58 -3.03 -5.54
CA LEU A 211 -5.25 -2.88 -4.12
C LEU A 211 -5.11 -1.38 -3.83
N THR A 212 -5.77 -0.89 -2.78
CA THR A 212 -5.58 0.47 -2.30
C THR A 212 -5.08 0.48 -0.86
N GLU A 213 -4.35 1.53 -0.54
CA GLU A 213 -3.84 1.84 0.79
C GLU A 213 -4.35 3.22 1.20
N ASP A 214 -4.92 3.36 2.39
CA ASP A 214 -5.27 4.66 2.99
C ASP A 214 -4.49 4.89 4.29
N PHE A 215 -4.00 6.11 4.47
CA PHE A 215 -3.22 6.52 5.64
C PHE A 215 -3.88 7.73 6.31
N SER A 216 -4.14 7.64 7.62
CA SER A 216 -4.82 8.68 8.37
C SER A 216 -4.45 8.65 9.87
N ASP A 217 -5.04 9.57 10.64
CA ASP A 217 -4.75 9.76 12.06
C ASP A 217 -3.26 9.96 12.35
N PHE A 218 -2.65 10.94 11.67
CA PHE A 218 -1.21 11.20 11.76
C PHE A 218 -0.84 11.79 13.12
N LYS A 219 0.16 11.21 13.80
CA LYS A 219 0.69 11.68 15.09
C LYS A 219 2.20 11.63 15.12
N ALA A 220 2.78 12.28 16.13
CA ALA A 220 4.22 12.33 16.32
C ALA A 220 4.72 11.04 16.99
N GLU A 221 5.69 10.37 16.36
CA GLU A 221 6.30 9.12 16.83
C GLU A 221 7.81 9.16 16.56
N GLY A 222 8.63 9.12 17.61
CA GLY A 222 10.10 9.08 17.45
C GLY A 222 10.72 10.27 16.70
N GLY A 223 10.04 11.42 16.67
CA GLY A 223 10.44 12.60 15.89
C GLY A 223 9.95 12.60 14.44
N LEU A 224 9.15 11.60 14.05
CA LEU A 224 8.44 11.55 12.77
C LEU A 224 6.94 11.84 12.96
N THR A 225 6.25 12.18 11.88
CA THR A 225 4.79 12.23 11.80
C THR A 225 4.31 11.02 10.99
N LEU A 226 3.72 10.04 11.66
CA LEU A 226 3.33 8.75 11.08
C LEU A 226 1.82 8.52 11.22
N PRO A 227 1.18 7.79 10.28
CA PRO A 227 -0.24 7.46 10.38
C PRO A 227 -0.50 6.43 11.48
N HIS A 228 -1.55 6.61 12.27
CA HIS A 228 -2.03 5.61 13.25
C HIS A 228 -3.18 4.76 12.74
N THR A 229 -3.79 5.15 11.62
CA THR A 229 -4.77 4.33 10.92
C THR A 229 -4.25 4.03 9.52
N TYR A 230 -4.12 2.75 9.23
CA TYR A 230 -3.72 2.23 7.93
C TYR A 230 -4.80 1.28 7.44
N LYS A 231 -5.25 1.43 6.20
CA LYS A 231 -6.25 0.53 5.61
C LYS A 231 -5.73 -0.04 4.30
N LEU A 232 -5.88 -1.35 4.14
CA LEU A 232 -5.81 -2.03 2.86
C LEU A 232 -7.23 -2.32 2.36
N GLN A 233 -7.46 -2.16 1.06
CA GLN A 233 -8.66 -2.64 0.40
C GLN A 233 -8.29 -3.32 -0.90
N LEU A 234 -8.70 -4.58 -1.06
CA LEU A 234 -8.49 -5.36 -2.27
C LEU A 234 -9.83 -5.58 -2.97
N SER A 235 -9.93 -5.14 -4.22
CA SER A 235 -11.01 -5.45 -5.14
C SER A 235 -10.48 -6.30 -6.30
N ILE A 236 -11.19 -7.38 -6.63
CA ILE A 236 -10.98 -8.13 -7.86
C ILE A 236 -12.32 -8.21 -8.55
N GLU A 237 -12.39 -7.77 -9.80
CA GLU A 237 -13.58 -7.81 -10.63
C GLU A 237 -13.24 -8.49 -11.96
N SER A 238 -13.92 -9.59 -12.24
CA SER A 238 -13.83 -10.32 -13.51
C SER A 238 -15.20 -10.90 -13.87
N LEU A 239 -15.31 -11.54 -15.04
CA LEU A 239 -16.56 -12.17 -15.48
C LEU A 239 -17.06 -13.25 -14.50
N HIS A 240 -16.14 -14.01 -13.90
CA HIS A 240 -16.49 -15.18 -13.09
C HIS A 240 -16.25 -15.01 -11.58
N TYR A 241 -15.55 -13.94 -11.20
CA TYR A 241 -15.16 -13.74 -9.82
C TYR A 241 -15.17 -12.25 -9.46
N ARG A 242 -15.83 -11.92 -8.35
CA ARG A 242 -15.84 -10.58 -7.76
C ARG A 242 -15.60 -10.70 -6.27
N THR A 243 -14.70 -9.89 -5.72
CA THR A 243 -14.46 -9.82 -4.28
C THR A 243 -14.08 -8.41 -3.89
N LEU A 244 -14.44 -8.03 -2.66
CA LEU A 244 -14.01 -6.79 -2.03
C LEU A 244 -13.77 -7.07 -0.56
N GLN A 245 -12.54 -6.84 -0.11
CA GLN A 245 -12.14 -7.06 1.28
C GLN A 245 -11.32 -5.88 1.80
N ASP A 246 -11.56 -5.54 3.07
CA ASP A 246 -10.85 -4.49 3.79
C ASP A 246 -10.01 -5.10 4.92
N TRP A 247 -8.83 -4.56 5.17
CA TRP A 247 -8.07 -4.74 6.42
C TRP A 247 -7.77 -3.37 7.00
N VAL A 248 -8.37 -3.06 8.15
CA VAL A 248 -8.19 -1.78 8.84
C VAL A 248 -7.33 -1.99 10.06
N PHE A 249 -6.18 -1.34 10.10
CA PHE A 249 -5.20 -1.37 11.19
C PHE A 249 -5.37 -0.13 12.07
N THR A 250 -5.34 -0.34 13.39
CA THR A 250 -5.18 0.69 14.41
C THR A 250 -3.82 0.48 15.06
N LEU A 251 -2.88 1.39 14.78
CA LEU A 251 -1.48 1.31 15.18
C LEU A 251 -1.29 2.05 16.50
N ALA A 252 -0.72 1.35 17.48
CA ALA A 252 -0.71 1.80 18.88
C ALA A 252 0.70 2.02 19.43
N THR A 253 1.64 1.14 19.11
CA THR A 253 3.00 1.19 19.68
C THR A 253 4.03 1.19 18.57
N PHE A 254 4.88 2.21 18.54
CA PHE A 254 5.96 2.37 17.57
C PHE A 254 7.30 2.14 18.27
N ASN A 255 7.99 1.07 17.93
CA ASN A 255 9.33 0.78 18.44
C ASN A 255 10.32 0.95 17.30
N PHE A 256 11.32 1.82 17.49
CA PHE A 256 12.32 2.14 16.50
C PHE A 256 13.68 1.54 16.86
N ASN A 257 14.48 1.22 15.85
CA ASN A 257 15.89 0.84 16.01
C ASN A 257 16.14 -0.44 16.83
N HIS A 258 15.13 -1.29 16.96
CA HIS A 258 15.31 -2.65 17.43
C HIS A 258 15.80 -3.52 16.27
N GLN A 259 16.85 -4.33 16.52
CA GLN A 259 17.29 -5.32 15.56
C GLN A 259 16.21 -6.38 15.37
N ILE A 260 15.84 -6.62 14.13
CA ILE A 260 14.87 -7.65 13.74
C ILE A 260 15.66 -8.79 13.13
N ASP A 261 15.47 -10.00 13.67
CA ASP A 261 16.08 -11.20 13.12
C ASP A 261 15.58 -11.42 11.68
N ASP A 262 16.52 -11.64 10.76
CA ASP A 262 16.23 -11.76 9.32
C ASP A 262 15.21 -12.87 9.01
N SER A 263 15.15 -13.93 9.82
CA SER A 263 14.19 -15.02 9.66
C SER A 263 12.74 -14.59 9.86
N GLN A 264 12.49 -13.49 10.59
CA GLN A 264 11.13 -12.99 10.86
C GLN A 264 10.45 -12.45 9.60
N PHE A 265 11.22 -12.03 8.59
CA PHE A 265 10.70 -11.54 7.31
C PHE A 265 10.30 -12.65 6.34
N ASN A 266 10.63 -13.92 6.65
CA ASN A 266 10.18 -15.09 5.92
C ASN A 266 9.01 -15.75 6.65
N VAL A 267 7.80 -15.56 6.15
CA VAL A 267 6.59 -15.97 6.88
C VAL A 267 6.16 -17.41 6.59
N ARG A 268 6.79 -18.12 5.64
CA ARG A 268 6.46 -19.52 5.31
C ARG A 268 6.74 -20.48 6.47
N THR A 269 7.70 -20.14 7.32
CA THR A 269 8.29 -21.05 8.32
C THR A 269 7.87 -20.73 9.76
N THR A 270 6.91 -19.82 9.97
CA THR A 270 6.39 -19.52 11.31
C THR A 270 5.37 -20.56 11.81
N GLY A 271 5.64 -21.84 11.52
CA GLY A 271 5.17 -22.97 12.30
C GLY A 271 6.16 -23.19 13.42
N GLY A 272 6.07 -22.38 14.48
CA GLY A 272 6.73 -22.70 15.74
C GLY A 272 6.28 -24.09 16.17
N LYS A 273 7.26 -24.98 16.39
CA LYS A 273 7.03 -26.27 17.03
C LYS A 273 6.23 -26.03 18.32
N SER A 274 5.04 -26.63 18.39
CA SER A 274 4.35 -26.91 19.65
C SER A 274 5.21 -27.82 20.52
#